data_AF-X0YY40-F1
#
_entry.id   AF-X0YY40-F1
#
_cell.length_a   1.000
_cell.length_b   1.000
_cell.length_c   1.000
_cell.angle_alpha   90.00
_cell.angle_beta   90.00
_cell.angle_gamma   90.00
#
_symmetry.space_group_name_H-M   'P 1'
#
loop_
_entity.id
_entity.type
_entity.pdbx_description
1 polymer ?
#
loop_
_entity_poly.entity_id
_entity_poly.type
_entity_poly.pdbx_seq_one_letter_code
_entity_poly.pdbx_strand_id
1 'polypeptide(L)'
;MIFSMFYLFPVFGLFMNFIYGPMTDEFLVSIFNFLTNFGIFYSPIFIVVFELMLLKSEKVISTSKQLLIIIIYGIALFGMLFFLFVPGFGVTIEGPSWSPVWSLPFFIYVFSVVTIGAVIPTLYFSIQ
;
A
#
# COMPACT_ATOMS: atom_id res chain seq x y z
N MET A 1 -18.70 1.28 -4.81
CA MET A 1 -17.96 0.85 -3.60
C MET A 1 -16.46 0.77 -3.85
N ILE A 2 -15.98 0.06 -4.89
CA ILE A 2 -14.54 -0.06 -5.20
C ILE A 2 -13.85 1.30 -5.34
N PHE A 3 -14.39 2.21 -6.15
CA PHE A 3 -13.80 3.55 -6.30
C PHE A 3 -13.77 4.37 -5.00
N SER A 4 -14.72 4.17 -4.09
CA SER A 4 -14.72 4.83 -2.78
C SER A 4 -13.53 4.36 -1.91
N MET A 5 -13.13 3.09 -2.05
CA MET A 5 -11.99 2.54 -1.29
C MET A 5 -10.66 3.19 -1.68
N PHE A 6 -10.52 3.68 -2.92
CA PHE A 6 -9.37 4.50 -3.31
C PHE A 6 -9.22 5.76 -2.43
N TYR A 7 -10.31 6.36 -1.99
CA TYR A 7 -10.25 7.54 -1.12
C TYR A 7 -10.17 7.19 0.37
N LEU A 8 -10.82 6.11 0.80
CA LEU A 8 -10.88 5.74 2.22
C LEU A 8 -9.54 5.21 2.75
N PHE A 9 -8.81 4.43 1.95
CA PHE A 9 -7.56 3.80 2.39
C PHE A 9 -6.42 4.79 2.66
N PRO A 10 -6.16 5.82 1.82
CA PRO A 10 -5.17 6.84 2.12
C PRO A 10 -5.56 7.68 3.33
N VAL A 11 -6.85 8.00 3.50
CA VAL A 11 -7.34 8.71 4.70
C VAL A 11 -7.07 7.88 5.95
N PHE A 12 -7.33 6.58 5.92
CA PHE A 12 -6.98 5.66 7.01
C PHE A 12 -5.46 5.66 7.28
N GLY A 13 -4.63 5.56 6.24
CA GLY A 13 -3.18 5.59 6.41
C GLY A 13 -2.65 6.90 6.98
N LEU A 14 -3.13 8.04 6.48
CA LEU A 14 -2.79 9.36 7.02
C LEU A 14 -3.26 9.54 8.46
N PHE A 15 -4.44 9.01 8.81
CA PHE A 15 -4.92 9.05 10.20
C PHE A 15 -4.01 8.25 11.13
N MET A 16 -3.55 7.06 10.70
CA MET A 16 -2.55 6.30 11.45
C MET A 16 -1.25 7.08 11.60
N ASN A 17 -0.78 7.77 10.55
CA ASN A 17 0.40 8.63 10.60
C ASN A 17 0.30 9.72 11.67
N PHE A 18 -0.85 10.40 11.76
CA PHE A 18 -1.09 11.39 12.81
C PHE A 18 -1.12 10.78 14.22
N ILE A 19 -1.61 9.55 14.38
CA ILE A 19 -1.63 8.86 15.67
C ILE A 19 -0.22 8.56 16.16
N TYR A 20 0.66 8.02 15.30
CA TYR A 20 1.99 7.59 15.73
C TYR A 20 3.05 8.69 15.69
N GLY A 21 2.82 9.78 14.96
CA GLY A 21 3.76 10.91 14.89
C GLY A 21 4.31 11.42 16.24
N PRO A 22 3.49 11.54 17.31
CA PRO A 22 3.97 11.93 18.63
C PRO A 22 4.41 10.77 19.54
N MET A 23 4.34 9.51 19.08
CA MET A 23 4.70 8.35 19.90
C MET A 23 6.22 8.17 19.99
N THR A 24 6.67 7.63 21.12
CA THR A 24 8.09 7.35 21.39
C THR A 24 8.37 5.87 21.65
N ASP A 25 7.34 5.02 21.55
CA ASP A 25 7.50 3.57 21.68
C ASP A 25 7.84 2.99 20.29
N GLU A 26 9.05 2.48 20.14
CA GLU A 26 9.58 2.00 18.85
C GLU A 26 8.72 0.89 18.23
N PHE A 27 8.21 -0.01 19.07
CA PHE A 27 7.39 -1.14 18.62
C PHE A 27 6.04 -0.65 18.08
N LEU A 28 5.38 0.24 18.81
CA LEU A 28 4.13 0.87 18.37
C LEU A 28 4.35 1.71 17.12
N VAL A 29 5.37 2.57 17.08
CA VAL A 29 5.70 3.40 15.91
C VAL A 29 5.91 2.53 14.68
N SER A 30 6.60 1.39 14.82
CA SER A 30 6.81 0.45 13.71
C SER A 30 5.50 -0.16 13.20
N ILE A 31 4.62 -0.63 14.09
CA ILE A 31 3.30 -1.19 13.72
C ILE A 31 2.45 -0.14 13.00
N PHE A 32 2.35 1.06 13.57
CA PHE A 32 1.53 2.12 12.99
C PHE A 32 2.12 2.68 11.69
N ASN A 33 3.45 2.72 11.55
CA ASN A 33 4.11 3.03 10.28
C ASN A 33 3.78 1.96 9.23
N PHE A 34 3.77 0.68 9.57
CA PHE A 34 3.31 -0.37 8.66
C PHE A 34 1.85 -0.15 8.23
N LEU A 35 0.94 0.10 9.17
CA LEU A 35 -0.48 0.34 8.86
C LEU A 35 -0.68 1.57 7.98
N THR A 36 0.11 2.61 8.21
CA THR A 36 0.13 3.84 7.41
C THR A 36 0.53 3.55 5.98
N ASN A 37 1.66 2.89 5.80
CA ASN A 37 2.18 2.55 4.47
C ASN A 37 1.24 1.58 3.74
N PHE A 38 0.73 0.57 4.44
CA PHE A 38 -0.27 -0.33 3.88
C PHE A 38 -1.53 0.45 3.45
N GLY A 39 -2.08 1.31 4.30
CA GLY A 39 -3.24 2.12 3.98
C GLY A 39 -3.03 3.00 2.74
N ILE A 40 -1.90 3.71 2.67
CA ILE A 40 -1.60 4.61 1.55
C ILE A 40 -1.36 3.83 0.26
N PHE A 41 -0.47 2.83 0.28
CA PHE A 41 -0.05 2.12 -0.92
C PHE A 41 -1.03 1.05 -1.37
N TYR A 42 -1.95 0.58 -0.52
CA TYR A 42 -2.98 -0.36 -0.95
C TYR A 42 -4.05 0.31 -1.82
N SER A 43 -4.28 1.60 -1.63
CA SER A 43 -5.33 2.36 -2.31
C SER A 43 -5.31 2.30 -3.85
N PRO A 44 -4.18 2.50 -4.54
CA PRO A 44 -4.15 2.58 -6.00
C PRO A 44 -4.69 1.35 -6.74
N ILE A 45 -4.69 0.15 -6.14
CA ILE A 45 -5.25 -1.04 -6.79
C ILE A 45 -6.75 -0.91 -7.09
N PHE A 46 -7.47 -0.12 -6.28
CA PHE A 46 -8.88 0.12 -6.48
C PHE A 46 -9.13 0.95 -7.75
N ILE A 47 -8.18 1.80 -8.17
CA ILE A 47 -8.24 2.47 -9.47
C ILE A 47 -8.07 1.46 -10.60
N VAL A 48 -7.06 0.59 -10.54
CA VAL A 48 -6.83 -0.43 -11.57
C VAL A 48 -8.08 -1.28 -11.79
N VAL A 49 -8.69 -1.75 -10.70
CA VAL A 49 -9.92 -2.55 -10.79
C VAL A 49 -11.08 -1.72 -11.30
N PHE A 50 -11.18 -0.45 -10.92
CA PHE A 50 -12.20 0.46 -11.45
C PHE A 50 -12.07 0.68 -12.96
N GLU A 51 -10.87 0.93 -13.48
CA GLU A 51 -10.62 1.05 -14.91
C GLU A 51 -10.93 -0.24 -15.66
N LEU A 52 -10.55 -1.40 -15.11
CA LEU A 52 -10.89 -2.70 -15.69
C LEU A 52 -12.40 -2.93 -15.79
N MET A 53 -13.19 -2.47 -14.82
CA MET A 53 -14.66 -2.53 -14.89
C MET A 53 -15.22 -1.60 -15.97
N LEU A 54 -14.62 -0.44 -16.18
CA LEU A 54 -15.07 0.51 -17.20
C LEU A 54 -14.73 0.05 -18.62
N LEU A 55 -13.51 -0.47 -18.81
CA LEU A 55 -12.98 -0.80 -20.14
C LEU A 55 -13.35 -2.20 -20.63
N LYS A 56 -13.67 -3.13 -19.73
CA LYS A 56 -13.95 -4.53 -20.08
C LYS A 56 -15.36 -4.92 -19.64
N SER A 57 -16.03 -5.72 -20.48
CA SER A 57 -17.34 -6.30 -20.15
C SER A 57 -17.27 -7.13 -18.86
N GLU A 58 -18.35 -7.15 -18.09
CA GLU A 58 -18.51 -7.97 -16.87
C GLU A 58 -18.26 -9.47 -17.10
N LYS A 59 -18.43 -9.95 -18.34
CA LYS A 59 -18.10 -11.34 -18.71
C LYS A 59 -16.58 -11.62 -18.65
N VAL A 60 -15.75 -10.59 -18.85
CA VAL A 60 -14.29 -10.68 -18.83
C VAL A 60 -13.76 -10.42 -17.42
N ILE A 61 -14.24 -9.35 -16.77
CA ILE A 61 -13.85 -8.94 -15.42
C ILE A 61 -15.02 -9.19 -14.46
N SER A 62 -15.17 -10.45 -14.06
CA SER A 62 -16.14 -10.85 -13.05
C SER A 62 -15.71 -10.42 -11.65
N THR A 63 -16.67 -10.34 -10.72
CA THR A 63 -16.43 -9.97 -9.32
C THR A 63 -15.34 -10.82 -8.65
N SER A 64 -15.28 -12.12 -8.95
CA SER A 64 -14.23 -13.00 -8.41
C SER A 64 -12.83 -12.62 -8.87
N LYS A 65 -12.67 -12.16 -10.12
CA LYS A 65 -11.37 -11.70 -10.64
C LYS A 65 -10.96 -10.36 -10.05
N GLN A 66 -11.92 -9.45 -9.88
CA GLN A 66 -11.69 -8.18 -9.20
C GLN A 66 -11.16 -8.41 -7.78
N LEU A 67 -11.83 -9.28 -7.02
CA LEU A 67 -11.42 -9.66 -5.67
C LEU A 67 -10.05 -10.33 -5.66
N LEU A 68 -9.77 -11.23 -6.62
CA LEU A 68 -8.48 -11.89 -6.73
C LEU A 68 -7.33 -10.90 -6.94
N ILE A 69 -7.50 -9.91 -7.82
CA ILE A 69 -6.49 -8.85 -8.05
C ILE A 69 -6.24 -8.06 -6.76
N ILE A 70 -7.31 -7.65 -6.07
CA ILE A 70 -7.25 -6.89 -4.81
C ILE A 70 -6.55 -7.68 -3.71
N ILE A 71 -6.83 -8.99 -3.60
CA ILE A 71 -6.20 -9.86 -2.61
C ILE A 71 -4.72 -10.10 -2.91
N ILE A 72 -4.37 -10.42 -4.16
CA ILE A 72 -2.98 -10.67 -4.55
C ILE A 72 -2.12 -9.42 -4.29
N TYR A 73 -2.61 -8.25 -4.69
CA TYR A 73 -1.92 -6.99 -4.42
C TYR A 73 -1.80 -6.71 -2.92
N GLY A 74 -2.86 -7.02 -2.16
CA GLY A 74 -2.87 -6.89 -0.70
C GLY A 74 -1.83 -7.77 -0.03
N ILE A 75 -1.73 -9.05 -0.43
CA ILE A 75 -0.71 -9.98 0.06
C ILE A 75 0.70 -9.48 -0.30
N ALA A 76 0.89 -9.00 -1.52
CA ALA A 76 2.17 -8.44 -1.96
C ALA A 76 2.57 -7.22 -1.11
N LEU A 77 1.66 -6.31 -0.79
CA LEU A 77 1.98 -5.19 0.11
C LEU A 77 2.10 -5.61 1.58
N PHE A 78 1.32 -6.60 2.02
CA PHE A 78 1.40 -7.13 3.38
C PHE A 78 2.78 -7.74 3.68
N GLY A 79 3.49 -8.19 2.65
CA GLY A 79 4.88 -8.65 2.75
C GLY A 79 5.87 -7.59 3.25
N MET A 80 5.48 -6.30 3.33
CA MET A 80 6.23 -5.28 4.09
C MET A 80 6.51 -5.71 5.53
N LEU A 81 5.66 -6.55 6.15
CA LEU A 81 5.90 -7.09 7.49
C LEU A 81 7.20 -7.89 7.61
N PHE A 82 7.65 -8.57 6.55
CA PHE A 82 8.89 -9.32 6.57
C PHE A 82 10.12 -8.42 6.73
N PHE A 83 9.99 -7.14 6.40
CA PHE A 83 11.04 -6.16 6.54
C PHE A 83 10.99 -5.49 7.91
N LEU A 84 9.82 -5.39 8.55
CA LEU A 84 9.58 -4.58 9.75
C LEU A 84 10.55 -4.87 10.90
N PHE A 85 10.92 -6.14 11.10
CA PHE A 85 11.74 -6.58 12.24
C PHE A 85 13.17 -6.96 11.85
N VAL A 86 13.63 -6.59 10.65
CA VAL A 86 14.98 -6.92 10.18
C VAL A 86 15.87 -5.69 10.26
N PRO A 87 16.81 -5.62 11.23
CA PRO A 87 17.69 -4.47 11.41
C PRO A 87 18.47 -4.14 10.14
N GLY A 88 18.48 -2.87 9.74
CA GLY A 88 19.20 -2.38 8.55
C GLY A 88 18.58 -2.75 7.20
N PHE A 89 17.55 -3.60 7.17
CA PHE A 89 16.89 -4.03 5.93
C PHE A 89 15.45 -3.51 5.80
N GLY A 90 14.79 -3.15 6.90
CA GLY A 90 13.42 -2.63 6.87
C GLY A 90 13.31 -1.15 7.17
N VAL A 91 12.63 -0.86 8.28
CA VAL A 91 12.41 0.49 8.78
C VAL A 91 13.17 0.62 10.09
N THR A 92 14.04 1.62 10.16
CA THR A 92 14.76 1.97 11.39
C THR A 92 14.07 3.17 12.02
N ILE A 93 13.82 3.13 13.33
CA ILE A 93 13.28 4.30 14.05
C ILE A 93 14.47 5.09 14.62
N GLU A 94 14.69 6.31 14.11
CA GLU A 94 15.77 7.17 14.59
C GLU A 94 15.31 8.00 15.80
N GLY A 95 15.96 7.85 16.95
CA GLY A 95 15.86 8.81 18.05
C GLY A 95 16.80 10.01 17.79
N PRO A 96 16.40 11.27 18.05
CA PRO A 96 15.27 11.76 18.85
C PRO A 96 13.98 12.12 18.08
N SER A 97 13.97 12.00 16.74
CA SER A 97 12.80 12.37 15.92
C SER A 97 11.69 11.32 15.97
N TRP A 98 11.98 10.10 16.40
CA TRP A 98 11.09 8.94 16.38
C TRP A 98 10.48 8.69 14.99
N SER A 99 11.18 9.15 13.95
CA SER A 99 10.70 9.05 12.58
C SER A 99 11.14 7.72 11.96
N PRO A 100 10.23 7.01 11.27
CA PRO A 100 10.59 5.82 10.52
C PRO A 100 11.45 6.19 9.31
N VAL A 101 12.67 5.68 9.26
CA VAL A 101 13.59 5.81 8.13
C VAL A 101 13.60 4.51 7.34
N TRP A 102 13.32 4.61 6.05
CA TRP A 102 13.27 3.44 5.18
C TRP A 102 14.67 3.09 4.69
N SER A 103 15.01 1.82 4.79
CA SER A 103 16.19 1.29 4.12
C SER A 103 15.98 1.28 2.60
N LEU A 104 17.09 1.19 1.85
CA LEU A 104 17.04 1.03 0.41
C LEU A 104 16.30 -0.28 -0.02
N PRO A 105 16.54 -1.46 0.60
CA PRO A 105 15.78 -2.66 0.27
C PRO A 105 14.26 -2.53 0.47
N PHE A 106 13.83 -1.93 1.59
CA PHE A 106 12.41 -1.69 1.85
C PHE A 106 11.80 -0.76 0.81
N PHE A 107 12.49 0.34 0.49
CA PHE A 107 12.06 1.27 -0.55
C PHE A 107 11.91 0.60 -1.91
N ILE A 108 12.92 -0.16 -2.36
CA ILE A 108 12.89 -0.87 -3.65
C ILE A 108 11.71 -1.85 -3.68
N TYR A 109 11.48 -2.57 -2.60
CA TYR A 109 10.37 -3.51 -2.48
C TYR A 109 9.01 -2.82 -2.66
N VAL A 110 8.71 -1.81 -1.83
CA VAL A 110 7.44 -1.07 -1.89
C VAL A 110 7.26 -0.41 -3.24
N PHE A 111 8.30 0.26 -3.74
CA PHE A 111 8.28 0.91 -5.05
C PHE A 111 7.97 -0.08 -6.18
N SER A 112 8.58 -1.27 -6.15
CA SER A 112 8.38 -2.30 -7.18
C SER A 112 6.96 -2.84 -7.16
N VAL A 113 6.43 -3.18 -5.97
CA VAL A 113 5.07 -3.70 -5.81
C VAL A 113 4.05 -2.67 -6.28
N VAL A 114 4.18 -1.41 -5.87
CA VAL A 114 3.26 -0.33 -6.26
C VAL A 114 3.35 -0.03 -7.75
N THR A 115 4.56 0.01 -8.31
CA THR A 115 4.77 0.32 -9.73
C THR A 115 4.19 -0.77 -10.62
N ILE A 116 4.53 -2.03 -10.37
CA ILE A 116 4.10 -3.17 -11.18
C ILE A 116 2.61 -3.43 -10.99
N GLY A 117 2.13 -3.37 -9.74
CA GLY A 117 0.76 -3.76 -9.41
C GLY A 117 -0.29 -2.67 -9.65
N ALA A 118 0.09 -1.39 -9.62
CA ALA A 118 -0.87 -0.30 -9.73
C ALA A 118 -0.49 0.78 -10.76
N VAL A 119 0.71 1.36 -10.68
CA VAL A 119 1.07 2.51 -11.53
C VAL A 119 1.09 2.14 -13.01
N ILE A 120 1.81 1.07 -13.39
CA ILE A 120 1.91 0.63 -14.78
C ILE A 120 0.53 0.23 -15.33
N PRO A 121 -0.26 -0.63 -14.66
CA PRO A 121 -1.60 -0.99 -15.13
C PRO A 121 -2.51 0.23 -15.30
N THR A 122 -2.52 1.15 -14.33
CA THR A 122 -3.37 2.35 -14.41
C THR A 122 -2.98 3.25 -15.58
N LEU A 123 -1.69 3.53 -15.75
CA LEU A 123 -1.25 4.32 -16.90
C LEU A 123 -1.59 3.63 -18.23
N TYR A 124 -1.40 2.31 -18.33
CA TYR A 124 -1.73 1.55 -19.53
C TYR A 124 -3.23 1.63 -19.87
N PHE A 125 -4.11 1.43 -18.88
CA PHE A 125 -5.55 1.49 -19.09
C PHE A 125 -6.08 2.91 -19.30
N SER A 126 -5.46 3.92 -18.71
CA SER A 126 -5.87 5.32 -18.90
C SER A 126 -5.65 5.87 -20.31
N ILE A 127 -4.76 5.24 -21.09
CA ILE A 127 -4.41 5.66 -22.46
C ILE A 127 -5.21 4.87 -23.51
N GLN A 128 -5.76 3.70 -23.14
CA GLN A 128 -6.53 2.83 -24.04
C GLN A 128 -7.99 3.28 -24.17
#